data_AF-A0A945TS19-F1
#
_entry.id   AF-A0A945TS19-F1
#
_cell.length_a   1.000
_cell.length_b   1.000
_cell.length_c   1.000
_cell.angle_alpha   90.00
_cell.angle_beta   90.00
_cell.angle_gamma   90.00
#
_symmetry.space_group_name_H-M   'P 1'
#
loop_
_entity.id
_entity.type
_entity.pdbx_description
1 polymer ?
#
loop_
_entity_poly.entity_id
_entity_poly.type
_entity_poly.pdbx_seq_one_letter_code
_entity_poly.pdbx_strand_id
1 'polypeptide(L)'
;MGQNQIPDAKLSKLEAARVATDKSRSAARKKLALRRVIREGETLVKNHPAAANRFGALHIIFRAQQSLVGIDKTSTTRNALLATCEKLAAAPNEYAALRLDADLLLTQAKSAREGADADGRADALRPLIERYRDTEVESKVIRIAMIMALELGNTKLVNDLRRVVAERFPGDMSLINFQREKLAGQVFGAPFIGTFERSDGKRVRFPMDFLGTTTALYCWSKENDGLEDLKALAADWKKAKVAMNAAGRFQIVSMNMDDLPDAGESILRGLGLDWQALTMPKGKDNAIYQTYIKRATPNILLMSPTGYVALYQSTGGRSSRTYERRFQSMLASAWARAGYSSQLQSIFSGEFLVVSPQGDFDPTAPPEYKALASGGAAKQAKLPRTDASVPEDKLRAIQDCFINAPQRYSTPYDQIIASYKKADELCKAAIAAHPEAPDLWIVRNRRISALMGLWKTAGDTKAFTTALAEAKSTIESNPPQGTDVIARL
;
A
#
# COMPACT_ATOMS: atom_id res chain seq x y z
N MET A 1 -21.35 -32.79 -12.83
CA MET A 1 -20.74 -33.04 -11.51
C MET A 1 -21.63 -32.47 -10.37
N GLY A 2 -22.87 -32.94 -10.19
CA GLY A 2 -23.86 -32.24 -9.33
C GLY A 2 -24.62 -33.09 -8.29
N GLN A 3 -24.25 -34.36 -8.07
CA GLN A 3 -25.12 -35.29 -7.34
C GLN A 3 -24.85 -35.45 -5.83
N ASN A 4 -23.86 -34.74 -5.25
CA ASN A 4 -23.49 -34.97 -3.85
C ASN A 4 -23.38 -33.70 -2.99
N GLN A 5 -24.09 -32.62 -3.33
CA GLN A 5 -24.17 -31.42 -2.49
C GLN A 5 -25.46 -31.41 -1.65
N ILE A 6 -25.41 -30.78 -0.48
CA ILE A 6 -26.61 -30.45 0.28
C ILE A 6 -27.36 -29.36 -0.51
N PRO A 7 -28.67 -29.48 -0.79
CA PRO A 7 -29.40 -28.44 -1.51
C PRO A 7 -29.37 -27.10 -0.76
N ASP A 8 -29.02 -26.01 -1.44
CA ASP A 8 -28.89 -24.67 -0.83
C ASP A 8 -30.18 -24.23 -0.13
N ALA A 9 -31.34 -24.52 -0.72
CA ALA A 9 -32.64 -24.23 -0.10
C ALA A 9 -32.80 -24.87 1.30
N LYS A 10 -32.20 -26.06 1.53
CA LYS A 10 -32.21 -26.70 2.84
C LYS A 10 -31.28 -26.00 3.82
N LEU A 11 -30.10 -25.55 3.37
CA LEU A 11 -29.16 -24.79 4.19
C LEU A 11 -29.73 -23.42 4.56
N SER A 12 -30.30 -22.69 3.60
CA SER A 12 -30.96 -21.39 3.83
C SER A 12 -32.13 -21.52 4.80
N LYS A 13 -32.96 -22.57 4.66
CA LYS A 13 -34.06 -22.84 5.59
C LYS A 13 -33.55 -23.13 7.01
N LEU A 14 -32.47 -23.91 7.14
CA LEU A 14 -31.87 -24.23 8.43
C LEU A 14 -31.31 -22.97 9.12
N GLU A 15 -30.61 -22.10 8.36
CA GLU A 15 -30.07 -20.85 8.89
C GLU A 15 -31.20 -19.87 9.26
N ALA A 16 -32.25 -19.76 8.43
CA ALA A 16 -33.42 -18.96 8.76
C ALA A 16 -34.11 -19.43 10.05
N ALA A 17 -34.22 -20.75 10.25
CA ALA A 17 -34.73 -21.34 11.49
C ALA A 17 -33.83 -21.00 12.70
N ARG A 18 -32.50 -21.03 12.53
CA ARG A 18 -31.55 -20.61 13.56
C ARG A 18 -31.72 -19.14 13.94
N VAL A 19 -31.71 -18.23 12.96
CA VAL A 19 -31.88 -16.78 13.17
C VAL A 19 -33.23 -16.46 13.84
N ALA A 20 -34.30 -17.17 13.48
CA ALA A 20 -35.61 -16.99 14.10
C ALA A 20 -35.60 -17.25 15.62
N THR A 21 -34.69 -18.08 16.12
CA THR A 21 -34.57 -18.34 17.57
C THR A 21 -34.13 -17.12 18.37
N ASP A 22 -33.46 -16.14 17.75
CA ASP A 22 -33.02 -14.92 18.42
C ASP A 22 -34.17 -13.97 18.76
N LYS A 23 -35.32 -14.12 18.10
CA LYS A 23 -36.53 -13.34 18.37
C LYS A 23 -37.39 -13.90 19.51
N SER A 24 -37.10 -15.10 20.01
CA SER A 24 -37.90 -15.74 21.06
C SER A 24 -37.60 -15.17 22.45
N ARG A 25 -38.61 -14.58 23.10
CA ARG A 25 -38.51 -14.06 24.47
C ARG A 25 -38.48 -15.14 25.56
N SER A 26 -38.96 -16.36 25.26
CA SER A 26 -38.97 -17.48 26.22
C SER A 26 -37.71 -18.34 26.08
N ALA A 27 -36.97 -18.50 27.18
CA ALA A 27 -35.77 -19.33 27.25
C ALA A 27 -36.07 -20.82 26.94
N ALA A 28 -37.19 -21.35 27.45
CA ALA A 28 -37.60 -22.73 27.19
C ALA A 28 -37.92 -22.97 25.70
N ARG A 29 -38.64 -22.04 25.06
CA ARG A 29 -38.94 -22.13 23.62
C ARG A 29 -37.68 -21.98 22.77
N LYS A 30 -36.77 -21.05 23.14
CA LYS A 30 -35.48 -20.88 22.48
C LYS A 30 -34.63 -22.16 22.54
N LYS A 31 -34.56 -22.79 23.72
CA LYS A 31 -33.86 -24.07 23.93
C LYS A 31 -34.40 -25.19 23.04
N LEU A 32 -35.73 -25.35 22.97
CA LEU A 32 -36.35 -26.37 22.11
C LEU A 32 -36.08 -26.11 20.62
N ALA A 33 -36.21 -24.86 20.17
CA ALA A 33 -35.97 -24.49 18.78
C ALA A 33 -34.50 -24.71 18.37
N LEU A 34 -33.54 -24.34 19.21
CA LEU A 34 -32.12 -24.59 18.97
C LEU A 34 -31.82 -26.10 18.86
N ARG A 35 -32.38 -26.92 19.75
CA ARG A 35 -32.23 -28.40 19.68
C ARG A 35 -32.81 -28.98 18.39
N ARG A 36 -33.91 -28.40 17.88
CA ARG A 36 -34.49 -28.80 16.59
C ARG A 36 -33.57 -28.46 15.42
N VAL A 37 -33.03 -27.24 15.37
CA VAL A 37 -32.05 -26.82 14.34
C VAL A 37 -30.83 -27.74 14.36
N ILE A 38 -30.29 -28.07 15.54
CA ILE A 38 -29.16 -28.98 15.69
C ILE A 38 -29.48 -30.35 15.09
N ARG A 39 -30.62 -30.96 15.45
CA ARG A 39 -31.03 -32.28 14.96
C ARG A 39 -31.25 -32.30 13.44
N GLU A 40 -31.89 -31.27 12.91
CA GLU A 40 -32.13 -31.14 11.46
C GLU A 40 -30.81 -30.98 10.70
N GLY A 41 -29.88 -30.17 11.22
CA GLY A 41 -28.53 -30.02 10.67
C GLY A 41 -27.74 -31.33 10.72
N GLU A 42 -27.74 -32.04 11.85
CA GLU A 42 -27.06 -33.34 12.00
C GLU A 42 -27.58 -34.37 11.00
N THR A 43 -28.91 -34.37 10.75
CA THR A 43 -29.54 -35.22 9.75
C THR A 43 -29.04 -34.88 8.33
N LEU A 44 -28.90 -33.60 8.00
CA LEU A 44 -28.37 -33.17 6.69
C LEU A 44 -26.91 -33.61 6.51
N VAL A 45 -26.06 -33.41 7.53
CA VAL A 45 -24.65 -33.83 7.47
C VAL A 45 -24.54 -35.35 7.35
N LYS A 46 -25.37 -36.12 8.07
CA LYS A 46 -25.39 -37.58 8.01
C LYS A 46 -25.83 -38.10 6.64
N ASN A 47 -26.83 -37.46 6.01
CA ASN A 47 -27.33 -37.88 4.71
C ASN A 47 -26.41 -37.47 3.55
N HIS A 48 -25.48 -36.55 3.78
CA HIS A 48 -24.56 -36.02 2.77
C HIS A 48 -23.11 -35.98 3.29
N PRO A 49 -22.52 -37.12 3.69
CA PRO A 49 -21.23 -37.15 4.39
C PRO A 49 -20.05 -36.69 3.52
N ALA A 50 -20.14 -36.86 2.20
CA ALA A 50 -19.10 -36.46 1.25
C ALA A 50 -19.34 -35.09 0.59
N ALA A 51 -20.43 -34.40 0.91
CA ALA A 51 -20.73 -33.09 0.35
C ALA A 51 -19.70 -32.05 0.78
N ALA A 52 -19.15 -31.28 -0.17
CA ALA A 52 -18.22 -30.20 0.15
C ALA A 52 -18.88 -29.14 1.05
N ASN A 53 -20.12 -28.76 0.73
CA ASN A 53 -20.88 -27.77 1.49
C ASN A 53 -21.46 -28.28 2.83
N ARG A 54 -21.12 -29.51 3.27
CA ARG A 54 -21.48 -30.01 4.62
C ARG A 54 -20.91 -29.14 5.74
N PHE A 55 -19.79 -28.46 5.50
CA PHE A 55 -19.20 -27.53 6.45
C PHE A 55 -20.08 -26.29 6.69
N GLY A 56 -20.89 -25.89 5.69
CA GLY A 56 -21.95 -24.90 5.87
C GLY A 56 -22.99 -25.35 6.89
N ALA A 57 -23.49 -26.59 6.76
CA ALA A 57 -24.41 -27.17 7.75
C ALA A 57 -23.78 -27.29 9.14
N LEU A 58 -22.53 -27.76 9.22
CA LEU A 58 -21.79 -27.85 10.48
C LEU A 58 -21.61 -26.48 11.15
N HIS A 59 -21.38 -25.42 10.39
CA HIS A 59 -21.29 -24.06 10.93
C HIS A 59 -22.62 -23.60 11.53
N ILE A 60 -23.74 -23.88 10.88
CA ILE A 60 -25.08 -23.57 11.41
C ILE A 60 -25.33 -24.32 12.73
N ILE A 61 -24.98 -25.62 12.78
CA ILE A 61 -25.07 -26.44 14.01
C ILE A 61 -24.20 -25.83 15.11
N PHE A 62 -22.95 -25.46 14.80
CA PHE A 62 -22.02 -24.83 15.72
C PHE A 62 -22.58 -23.54 16.31
N ARG A 63 -23.12 -22.62 15.49
CA ARG A 63 -23.74 -21.37 15.97
C ARG A 63 -24.97 -21.64 16.84
N ALA A 64 -25.76 -22.66 16.51
CA ALA A 64 -26.91 -23.07 17.32
C ALA A 64 -26.46 -23.66 18.68
N GLN A 65 -25.39 -24.48 18.70
CA GLN A 65 -24.82 -25.04 19.92
C GLN A 65 -24.15 -23.97 20.80
N GLN A 66 -23.44 -22.99 20.23
CA GLN A 66 -22.92 -21.84 20.98
C GLN A 66 -24.05 -21.11 21.72
N SER A 67 -25.14 -20.82 21.00
CA SER A 67 -26.33 -20.19 21.57
C SER A 67 -26.97 -21.05 22.67
N LEU A 68 -27.00 -22.37 22.46
CA LEU A 68 -27.56 -23.32 23.42
C LEU A 68 -26.72 -23.39 24.70
N VAL A 69 -25.39 -23.41 24.62
CA VAL A 69 -24.49 -23.42 25.80
C VAL A 69 -24.67 -22.17 26.66
N GLY A 70 -24.97 -21.02 26.06
CA GLY A 70 -25.29 -19.80 26.80
C GLY A 70 -26.54 -19.92 27.70
N ILE A 71 -27.50 -20.78 27.32
CA ILE A 71 -28.78 -20.98 28.02
C ILE A 71 -28.77 -22.25 28.88
N ASP A 72 -28.10 -23.31 28.40
CA ASP A 72 -28.06 -24.65 28.97
C ASP A 72 -26.60 -25.05 29.25
N LYS A 73 -26.09 -24.62 30.42
CA LYS A 73 -24.67 -24.72 30.79
C LYS A 73 -24.22 -26.12 31.27
N THR A 74 -24.83 -27.19 30.78
CA THR A 74 -24.46 -28.56 31.16
C THR A 74 -23.13 -29.00 30.54
N SER A 75 -22.50 -30.04 31.09
CA SER A 75 -21.30 -30.66 30.50
C SER A 75 -21.61 -31.30 29.15
N THR A 76 -22.79 -31.90 29.00
CA THR A 76 -23.25 -32.54 27.77
C THR A 76 -23.32 -31.56 26.60
N THR A 77 -23.91 -30.38 26.80
CA THR A 77 -24.01 -29.36 25.73
C THR A 77 -22.65 -28.79 25.35
N ARG A 78 -21.75 -28.62 26.31
CA ARG A 78 -20.36 -28.20 26.07
C ARG A 78 -19.57 -29.25 25.29
N ASN A 79 -19.70 -30.53 25.63
CA ASN A 79 -19.03 -31.62 24.91
C ASN A 79 -19.53 -31.76 23.47
N ALA A 80 -20.85 -31.60 23.25
CA ALA A 80 -21.42 -31.61 21.90
C ALA A 80 -20.91 -30.45 21.03
N LEU A 81 -20.73 -29.26 21.63
CA LEU A 81 -20.14 -28.10 20.95
C LEU A 81 -18.69 -28.40 20.54
N LEU A 82 -17.84 -28.89 21.46
CA LEU A 82 -16.44 -29.21 21.15
C LEU A 82 -16.31 -30.29 20.08
N ALA A 83 -17.14 -31.33 20.11
CA ALA A 83 -17.17 -32.36 19.07
C ALA A 83 -17.54 -31.80 17.69
N THR A 84 -18.38 -30.75 17.64
CA THR A 84 -18.72 -30.07 16.38
C THR A 84 -17.58 -29.15 15.94
N CYS A 85 -16.87 -28.51 16.88
CA CYS A 85 -15.67 -27.75 16.56
C CYS A 85 -14.60 -28.64 15.91
N GLU A 86 -14.36 -29.84 16.42
CA GLU A 86 -13.39 -30.80 15.85
C GLU A 86 -13.76 -31.18 14.40
N LYS A 87 -15.05 -31.37 14.12
CA LYS A 87 -15.53 -31.63 12.74
C LYS A 87 -15.34 -30.43 11.82
N LEU A 88 -15.57 -29.21 12.32
CA LEU A 88 -15.34 -27.97 11.56
C LEU A 88 -13.85 -27.71 11.34
N ALA A 89 -13.00 -28.07 12.29
CA ALA A 89 -11.56 -27.99 12.15
C ALA A 89 -11.09 -28.85 10.96
N ALA A 90 -11.77 -29.94 10.58
CA ALA A 90 -11.38 -30.69 9.39
C ALA A 90 -11.70 -29.99 8.05
N ALA A 91 -12.33 -28.80 8.05
CA ALA A 91 -12.70 -28.12 6.81
C ALA A 91 -11.48 -27.49 6.09
N PRO A 92 -11.45 -27.51 4.75
CA PRO A 92 -10.37 -26.91 3.96
C PRO A 92 -10.40 -25.37 4.04
N ASN A 93 -9.37 -24.72 3.48
CA ASN A 93 -9.19 -23.26 3.56
C ASN A 93 -10.31 -22.45 2.90
N GLU A 94 -11.05 -23.02 1.94
CA GLU A 94 -12.26 -22.41 1.37
C GLU A 94 -13.35 -22.14 2.43
N TYR A 95 -13.31 -22.84 3.56
CA TYR A 95 -14.23 -22.65 4.70
C TYR A 95 -13.52 -22.03 5.92
N ALA A 96 -12.39 -21.35 5.72
CA ALA A 96 -11.61 -20.72 6.79
C ALA A 96 -12.49 -19.78 7.64
N ALA A 97 -13.32 -18.94 7.02
CA ALA A 97 -14.23 -18.05 7.74
C ALA A 97 -15.23 -18.80 8.63
N LEU A 98 -15.70 -19.97 8.21
CA LEU A 98 -16.68 -20.77 8.96
C LEU A 98 -16.06 -21.52 10.15
N ARG A 99 -14.80 -21.94 10.03
CA ARG A 99 -14.12 -22.75 11.06
C ARG A 99 -13.29 -21.94 12.06
N LEU A 100 -13.04 -20.64 11.81
CA LEU A 100 -12.23 -19.77 12.70
C LEU A 100 -12.67 -19.79 14.16
N ASP A 101 -13.94 -19.49 14.43
CA ASP A 101 -14.45 -19.44 15.80
C ASP A 101 -14.36 -20.82 16.48
N ALA A 102 -14.53 -21.90 15.71
CA ALA A 102 -14.41 -23.28 16.22
C ALA A 102 -12.97 -23.63 16.57
N ASP A 103 -12.01 -23.31 15.70
CA ASP A 103 -10.58 -23.52 15.96
C ASP A 103 -10.11 -22.69 17.16
N LEU A 104 -10.56 -21.43 17.28
CA LEU A 104 -10.23 -20.57 18.42
C LEU A 104 -10.73 -21.17 19.74
N LEU A 105 -11.96 -21.70 19.76
CA LEU A 105 -12.51 -22.38 20.94
C LEU A 105 -11.74 -23.65 21.28
N LEU A 106 -11.30 -24.44 20.29
CA LEU A 106 -10.47 -25.63 20.53
C LEU A 106 -9.11 -25.24 21.11
N THR A 107 -8.46 -24.21 20.57
CA THR A 107 -7.19 -23.69 21.10
C THR A 107 -7.34 -23.28 22.56
N GLN A 108 -8.36 -22.47 22.88
CA GLN A 108 -8.61 -22.03 24.25
C GLN A 108 -8.96 -23.19 25.20
N ALA A 109 -9.80 -24.13 24.75
CA ALA A 109 -10.19 -25.29 25.56
C ALA A 109 -9.01 -26.22 25.85
N LYS A 110 -8.11 -26.41 24.88
CA LYS A 110 -6.90 -27.20 25.05
C LYS A 110 -5.94 -26.54 26.03
N SER A 111 -5.61 -25.26 25.83
CA SER A 111 -4.72 -24.53 26.75
C SER A 111 -5.27 -24.47 28.18
N ALA A 112 -6.59 -24.35 28.34
CA ALA A 112 -7.22 -24.38 29.67
C ALA A 112 -7.12 -25.76 30.33
N ARG A 113 -7.30 -26.87 29.59
CA ARG A 113 -7.11 -28.24 30.12
C ARG A 113 -5.68 -28.52 30.53
N GLU A 114 -4.71 -27.97 29.81
CA GLU A 114 -3.28 -28.11 30.09
C GLU A 114 -2.80 -27.22 31.24
N GLY A 115 -3.68 -26.37 31.81
CA GLY A 115 -3.31 -25.46 32.89
C GLY A 115 -2.31 -24.38 32.47
N ALA A 116 -2.26 -24.05 31.17
CA ALA A 116 -1.29 -23.11 30.63
C ALA A 116 -1.42 -21.73 31.27
N ASP A 117 -0.26 -21.15 31.60
CA ASP A 117 -0.12 -19.78 32.06
C ASP A 117 -0.30 -18.77 30.89
N ALA A 118 -0.06 -17.49 31.16
CA ALA A 118 -0.26 -16.45 30.15
C ALA A 118 0.61 -16.64 28.90
N ASP A 119 1.87 -17.08 29.09
CA ASP A 119 2.80 -17.31 27.99
C ASP A 119 2.46 -18.58 27.20
N GLY A 120 2.13 -19.68 27.88
CA GLY A 120 1.67 -20.90 27.22
C GLY A 120 0.38 -20.69 26.42
N ARG A 121 -0.55 -19.86 26.91
CA ARG A 121 -1.76 -19.47 26.17
C ARG A 121 -1.46 -18.60 24.96
N ALA A 122 -0.50 -17.69 25.06
CA ALA A 122 -0.08 -16.86 23.93
C ALA A 122 0.62 -17.71 22.86
N ASP A 123 1.53 -18.61 23.24
CA ASP A 123 2.24 -19.47 22.29
C ASP A 123 1.32 -20.48 21.60
N ALA A 124 0.24 -20.92 22.27
CA ALA A 124 -0.80 -21.74 21.66
C ALA A 124 -1.56 -21.05 20.50
N LEU A 125 -1.46 -19.72 20.37
CA LEU A 125 -2.03 -18.98 19.23
C LEU A 125 -1.18 -19.09 17.97
N ARG A 126 0.13 -19.40 18.07
CA ARG A 126 1.03 -19.43 16.90
C ARG A 126 0.62 -20.48 15.86
N PRO A 127 0.28 -21.75 16.24
CA PRO A 127 -0.22 -22.72 15.28
C PRO A 127 -1.55 -22.29 14.63
N LEU A 128 -2.40 -21.55 15.37
CA LEU A 128 -3.64 -21.02 14.83
C LEU A 128 -3.33 -19.95 13.77
N ILE A 129 -2.44 -19.00 14.05
CA ILE A 129 -2.03 -17.96 13.09
C ILE A 129 -1.47 -18.59 11.81
N GLU A 130 -0.56 -19.57 11.95
CA GLU A 130 0.05 -20.25 10.80
C GLU A 130 -1.00 -20.95 9.93
N ARG A 131 -1.97 -21.60 10.56
CA ARG A 131 -3.03 -22.34 9.90
C ARG A 131 -3.95 -21.47 9.03
N TYR A 132 -4.05 -20.19 9.35
CA TYR A 132 -4.87 -19.22 8.61
C TYR A 132 -4.06 -18.34 7.66
N ARG A 133 -2.76 -18.61 7.52
CA ARG A 133 -1.92 -17.93 6.53
C ARG A 133 -2.48 -18.15 5.11
N ASP A 134 -2.46 -17.08 4.31
CA ASP A 134 -2.94 -17.04 2.92
C ASP A 134 -4.44 -17.38 2.78
N THR A 135 -5.22 -17.24 3.86
CA THR A 135 -6.69 -17.34 3.83
C THR A 135 -7.35 -15.98 3.89
N GLU A 136 -8.60 -15.88 3.43
CA GLU A 136 -9.39 -14.63 3.46
C GLU A 136 -9.57 -14.03 4.86
N VAL A 137 -9.36 -14.80 5.94
CA VAL A 137 -9.51 -14.36 7.33
C VAL A 137 -8.19 -14.19 8.07
N GLU A 138 -7.03 -14.29 7.39
CA GLU A 138 -5.71 -14.16 8.02
C GLU A 138 -5.59 -12.87 8.86
N SER A 139 -5.98 -11.72 8.30
CA SER A 139 -5.94 -10.43 8.99
C SER A 139 -6.83 -10.41 10.25
N LYS A 140 -7.99 -11.08 10.19
CA LYS A 140 -8.90 -11.23 11.33
C LYS A 140 -8.28 -12.11 12.42
N VAL A 141 -7.61 -13.22 12.07
CA VAL A 141 -6.92 -14.10 13.03
C VAL A 141 -5.79 -13.36 13.72
N ILE A 142 -4.97 -12.64 12.95
CA ILE A 142 -3.89 -11.81 13.50
C ILE A 142 -4.47 -10.79 14.49
N ARG A 143 -5.53 -10.08 14.11
CA ARG A 143 -6.19 -9.10 15.00
C ARG A 143 -6.67 -9.75 16.31
N ILE A 144 -7.33 -10.91 16.24
CA ILE A 144 -7.80 -11.65 17.42
C ILE A 144 -6.60 -12.05 18.30
N ALA A 145 -5.56 -12.63 17.69
CA ALA A 145 -4.37 -13.06 18.42
C ALA A 145 -3.65 -11.88 19.08
N MET A 146 -3.60 -10.72 18.44
CA MET A 146 -3.04 -9.49 19.03
C MET A 146 -3.86 -9.02 20.24
N ILE A 147 -5.20 -9.04 20.16
CA ILE A 147 -6.07 -8.68 21.30
C ILE A 147 -5.81 -9.62 22.46
N MET A 148 -5.81 -10.93 22.22
CA MET A 148 -5.55 -11.92 23.26
C MET A 148 -4.14 -11.77 23.84
N ALA A 149 -3.13 -11.52 23.02
CA ALA A 149 -1.76 -11.28 23.49
C ALA A 149 -1.67 -10.05 24.40
N LEU A 150 -2.39 -8.97 24.07
CA LEU A 150 -2.48 -7.78 24.93
C LEU A 150 -3.16 -8.08 26.25
N GLU A 151 -4.26 -8.83 26.24
CA GLU A 151 -4.99 -9.24 27.45
C GLU A 151 -4.14 -10.15 28.36
N LEU A 152 -3.28 -10.98 27.76
CA LEU A 152 -2.34 -11.85 28.47
C LEU A 152 -1.05 -11.13 28.89
N GLY A 153 -0.82 -9.88 28.47
CA GLY A 153 0.42 -9.14 28.73
C GLY A 153 1.64 -9.65 27.95
N ASN A 154 1.46 -10.48 26.92
CA ASN A 154 2.56 -11.08 26.16
C ASN A 154 3.05 -10.12 25.05
N THR A 155 3.98 -9.23 25.41
CA THR A 155 4.54 -8.23 24.50
C THR A 155 5.36 -8.84 23.35
N LYS A 156 5.95 -10.03 23.55
CA LYS A 156 6.72 -10.75 22.52
C LYS A 156 5.83 -11.13 21.34
N LEU A 157 4.68 -11.75 21.60
CA LEU A 157 3.72 -12.11 20.55
C LEU A 157 3.13 -10.88 19.86
N VAL A 158 2.86 -9.79 20.60
CA VAL A 158 2.42 -8.52 19.99
C VAL A 158 3.46 -7.98 19.01
N ASN A 159 4.74 -7.99 19.38
CA ASN A 159 5.82 -7.51 18.51
C ASN A 159 6.03 -8.42 17.29
N ASP A 160 5.97 -9.73 17.47
CA ASP A 160 6.02 -10.69 16.36
C ASP A 160 4.88 -10.44 15.36
N LEU A 161 3.65 -10.30 15.87
CA LEU A 161 2.48 -10.06 15.03
C LEU A 161 2.52 -8.71 14.33
N ARG A 162 3.10 -7.67 14.93
CA ARG A 162 3.31 -6.38 14.24
C ARG A 162 4.22 -6.51 13.03
N ARG A 163 5.30 -7.31 13.13
CA ARG A 163 6.16 -7.60 11.99
C ARG A 163 5.39 -8.33 10.89
N VAL A 164 4.59 -9.33 11.27
CA VAL A 164 3.70 -10.03 10.32
C VAL A 164 2.75 -9.05 9.61
N VAL A 165 2.12 -8.13 10.36
CA VAL A 165 1.26 -7.09 9.77
C VAL A 165 2.04 -6.17 8.82
N ALA A 166 3.24 -5.73 9.19
CA ALA A 166 4.05 -4.86 8.35
C ALA A 166 4.52 -5.54 7.05
N GLU A 167 4.79 -6.85 7.08
CA GLU A 167 5.26 -7.61 5.93
C GLU A 167 4.12 -8.04 5.00
N ARG A 168 2.99 -8.48 5.57
CA ARG A 168 1.91 -9.15 4.82
C ARG A 168 0.66 -8.30 4.62
N PHE A 169 0.42 -7.36 5.53
CA PHE A 169 -0.77 -6.49 5.52
C PHE A 169 -0.44 -4.99 5.61
N PRO A 170 0.62 -4.48 4.95
CA PRO A 170 1.04 -3.09 5.15
C PRO A 170 -0.05 -2.09 4.77
N GLY A 171 -0.90 -2.41 3.78
CA GLY A 171 -2.00 -1.56 3.33
C GLY A 171 -3.39 -1.85 3.92
N ASP A 172 -3.53 -2.82 4.84
CA ASP A 172 -4.85 -3.18 5.39
C ASP A 172 -5.34 -2.08 6.34
N MET A 173 -6.32 -1.29 5.87
CA MET A 173 -6.86 -0.16 6.62
C MET A 173 -7.54 -0.57 7.94
N SER A 174 -8.12 -1.77 8.01
CA SER A 174 -8.73 -2.28 9.25
C SER A 174 -7.65 -2.59 10.29
N LEU A 175 -6.55 -3.23 9.89
CA LEU A 175 -5.40 -3.47 10.77
C LEU A 175 -4.67 -2.19 11.15
N ILE A 176 -4.50 -1.23 10.24
CA ILE A 176 -3.94 0.08 10.56
C ILE A 176 -4.80 0.78 11.63
N ASN A 177 -6.12 0.85 11.43
CA ASN A 177 -7.03 1.45 12.42
C ASN A 177 -6.98 0.72 13.76
N PHE A 178 -6.99 -0.62 13.75
CA PHE A 178 -6.85 -1.42 14.95
C PHE A 178 -5.56 -1.10 15.71
N GLN A 179 -4.42 -1.03 15.03
CA GLN A 179 -3.13 -0.68 15.66
C GLN A 179 -3.16 0.73 16.27
N ARG A 180 -3.72 1.72 15.56
CA ARG A 180 -3.85 3.09 16.09
C ARG A 180 -4.71 3.17 17.36
N GLU A 181 -5.75 2.34 17.45
CA GLU A 181 -6.71 2.36 18.55
C GLU A 181 -6.29 1.51 19.75
N LYS A 182 -5.67 0.35 19.51
CA LYS A 182 -5.39 -0.65 20.56
C LYS A 182 -3.94 -0.74 20.99
N LEU A 183 -3.00 -0.33 20.14
CA LEU A 183 -1.56 -0.42 20.41
C LEU A 183 -0.98 0.95 20.80
N ALA A 184 -1.78 1.69 21.55
CA ALA A 184 -1.58 3.07 21.91
C ALA A 184 -0.20 3.30 22.55
N GLY A 185 0.65 4.13 21.92
CA GLY A 185 1.85 4.74 22.54
C GLY A 185 3.08 4.73 21.64
N GLN A 186 3.06 3.93 20.58
CA GLN A 186 4.19 3.76 19.68
C GLN A 186 3.86 4.27 18.28
N VAL A 187 4.83 4.94 17.66
CA VAL A 187 4.77 5.35 16.26
C VAL A 187 5.03 4.13 15.39
N PHE A 188 4.21 3.91 14.37
CA PHE A 188 4.44 2.86 13.38
C PHE A 188 4.31 3.42 11.96
N GLY A 189 4.99 2.79 11.02
CA GLY A 189 4.93 3.14 9.60
C GLY A 189 3.82 2.37 8.90
N ALA A 190 3.09 3.03 8.00
CA ALA A 190 2.21 2.36 7.05
C ALA A 190 2.35 3.01 5.66
N PRO A 191 2.28 2.25 4.55
CA PRO A 191 2.18 2.84 3.22
C PRO A 191 0.91 3.66 3.12
N PHE A 192 1.03 4.91 2.67
CA PHE A 192 -0.13 5.75 2.37
C PHE A 192 -0.67 5.36 0.99
N ILE A 193 -1.81 4.69 0.99
CA ILE A 193 -2.43 4.15 -0.22
C ILE A 193 -3.77 4.86 -0.44
N GLY A 194 -3.94 5.42 -1.64
CA GLY A 194 -5.14 6.15 -1.98
C GLY A 194 -5.20 6.55 -3.45
N THR A 195 -6.40 6.73 -3.96
CA THR A 195 -6.63 7.35 -5.27
C THR A 195 -7.48 8.58 -5.07
N PHE A 196 -7.00 9.72 -5.58
CA PHE A 196 -7.66 11.01 -5.46
C PHE A 196 -7.82 11.65 -6.82
N GLU A 197 -8.76 12.58 -6.92
CA GLU A 197 -9.00 13.36 -8.12
C GLU A 197 -8.31 14.72 -8.00
N ARG A 198 -7.61 15.12 -9.06
CA ARG A 198 -7.00 16.44 -9.18
C ARG A 198 -8.00 17.43 -9.77
N SER A 199 -7.71 18.72 -9.63
CA SER A 199 -8.46 19.83 -10.23
C SER A 199 -8.80 19.69 -11.73
N ASP A 200 -7.97 18.99 -12.51
CA ASP A 200 -8.20 18.71 -13.94
C ASP A 200 -9.01 17.42 -14.21
N GLY A 201 -9.64 16.86 -13.18
CA GLY A 201 -10.41 15.61 -13.23
C GLY A 201 -9.56 14.33 -13.37
N LYS A 202 -8.23 14.45 -13.43
CA LYS A 202 -7.35 13.29 -13.53
C LYS A 202 -7.14 12.63 -12.18
N ARG A 203 -6.98 11.30 -12.22
CA ARG A 203 -6.70 10.52 -11.02
C ARG A 203 -5.22 10.52 -10.70
N VAL A 204 -4.92 10.66 -9.42
CA VAL A 204 -3.59 10.56 -8.82
C VAL A 204 -3.60 9.41 -7.82
N ARG A 205 -2.55 8.58 -7.84
CA ARG A 205 -2.40 7.37 -7.04
C ARG A 205 -1.23 7.47 -6.08
N PHE A 206 -1.52 7.30 -4.80
CA PHE A 206 -0.50 7.15 -3.77
C PHE A 206 -0.20 5.67 -3.48
N PRO A 207 1.08 5.33 -3.19
CA PRO A 207 2.22 6.25 -3.19
C PRO A 207 2.83 6.47 -4.58
N MET A 208 2.40 5.70 -5.59
CA MET A 208 3.05 5.55 -6.89
C MET A 208 3.47 6.87 -7.56
N ASP A 209 2.60 7.86 -7.60
CA ASP A 209 2.85 9.12 -8.31
C ASP A 209 3.85 10.04 -7.60
N PHE A 210 4.17 9.75 -6.34
CA PHE A 210 5.00 10.62 -5.49
C PHE A 210 6.20 9.91 -4.86
N LEU A 211 6.51 8.68 -5.31
CA LEU A 211 7.73 7.98 -4.92
C LEU A 211 8.97 8.77 -5.36
N GLY A 212 10.02 8.75 -4.53
CA GLY A 212 11.30 9.42 -4.77
C GLY A 212 11.45 10.77 -4.10
N THR A 213 10.35 11.44 -3.74
CA THR A 213 10.38 12.75 -3.08
C THR A 213 9.53 12.74 -1.82
N THR A 214 10.06 13.29 -0.72
CA THR A 214 9.29 13.45 0.51
C THR A 214 8.06 14.32 0.22
N THR A 215 6.87 13.88 0.62
CA THR A 215 5.62 14.54 0.25
C THR A 215 4.84 14.97 1.49
N ALA A 216 4.55 16.26 1.59
CA ALA A 216 3.74 16.86 2.63
C ALA A 216 2.29 17.00 2.15
N LEU A 217 1.40 16.19 2.71
CA LEU A 217 -0.03 16.18 2.43
C LEU A 217 -0.72 17.20 3.33
N TYR A 218 -1.04 18.38 2.82
CA TYR A 218 -1.72 19.43 3.56
C TYR A 218 -3.24 19.31 3.41
N CYS A 219 -3.91 18.81 4.45
CA CYS A 219 -5.36 18.68 4.50
C CYS A 219 -6.00 19.90 5.13
N TRP A 220 -6.90 20.55 4.39
CA TRP A 220 -7.50 21.81 4.80
C TRP A 220 -8.93 21.95 4.29
N SER A 221 -9.63 22.90 4.90
CA SER A 221 -10.97 23.34 4.57
C SER A 221 -10.95 24.87 4.56
N LYS A 222 -11.78 25.52 3.74
CA LYS A 222 -11.97 26.97 3.77
C LYS A 222 -12.62 27.45 5.07
N GLU A 223 -13.27 26.55 5.80
CA GLU A 223 -13.93 26.83 7.07
C GLU A 223 -12.94 26.81 8.24
N ASN A 224 -13.39 27.27 9.42
CA ASN A 224 -12.64 27.20 10.68
C ASN A 224 -11.20 27.72 10.57
N ASP A 225 -11.03 28.93 10.03
CA ASP A 225 -9.76 29.63 9.81
C ASP A 225 -8.77 28.92 8.87
N GLY A 226 -9.20 27.90 8.13
CA GLY A 226 -8.29 27.13 7.29
C GLY A 226 -7.72 27.92 6.10
N LEU A 227 -8.43 28.95 5.62
CA LEU A 227 -7.89 29.85 4.60
C LEU A 227 -6.76 30.74 5.15
N GLU A 228 -6.91 31.28 6.36
CA GLU A 228 -5.86 32.08 7.01
C GLU A 228 -4.64 31.22 7.35
N ASP A 229 -4.86 29.98 7.78
CA ASP A 229 -3.78 29.01 8.00
C ASP A 229 -3.05 28.64 6.69
N LEU A 230 -3.78 28.47 5.58
CA LEU A 230 -3.18 28.24 4.26
C LEU A 230 -2.33 29.45 3.83
N LYS A 231 -2.79 30.68 4.05
CA LYS A 231 -2.00 31.90 3.78
C LYS A 231 -0.72 31.93 4.61
N ALA A 232 -0.80 31.60 5.91
CA ALA A 232 0.36 31.53 6.78
C ALA A 232 1.37 30.46 6.30
N LEU A 233 0.89 29.26 5.96
CA LEU A 233 1.72 28.20 5.38
C LEU A 233 2.38 28.64 4.07
N ALA A 234 1.63 29.30 3.18
CA ALA A 234 2.12 29.78 1.90
C ALA A 234 3.26 30.80 2.07
N ALA A 235 3.11 31.74 3.01
CA ALA A 235 4.12 32.75 3.31
C ALA A 235 5.41 32.10 3.85
N ASP A 236 5.30 31.20 4.82
CA ASP A 236 6.46 30.52 5.39
C ASP A 236 7.11 29.53 4.41
N TRP A 237 6.33 28.92 3.52
CA TRP A 237 6.87 28.08 2.46
C TRP A 237 7.75 28.86 1.48
N LYS A 238 7.30 30.05 1.05
CA LYS A 238 8.11 30.93 0.18
C LYS A 238 9.43 31.31 0.84
N LYS A 239 9.41 31.61 2.15
CA LYS A 239 10.63 31.84 2.93
C LYS A 239 11.51 30.59 3.00
N ALA A 240 10.94 29.42 3.30
CA ALA A 240 11.68 28.17 3.42
C ALA A 240 12.35 27.74 2.11
N LYS A 241 11.73 27.97 0.94
CA LYS A 241 12.35 27.71 -0.36
C LYS A 241 13.69 28.43 -0.50
N VAL A 242 13.77 29.69 -0.07
CA VAL A 242 14.97 30.53 -0.18
C VAL A 242 15.93 30.30 0.99
N ALA A 243 15.46 30.53 2.23
CA ALA A 243 16.30 30.54 3.42
C ALA A 243 16.82 29.16 3.83
N MET A 244 16.11 28.09 3.46
CA MET A 244 16.44 26.71 3.88
C MET A 244 16.76 25.78 2.70
N ASN A 245 16.87 26.32 1.49
CA ASN A 245 17.05 25.57 0.24
C ASN A 245 16.09 24.36 0.15
N ALA A 246 14.80 24.60 0.45
CA ALA A 246 13.81 23.53 0.57
C ALA A 246 13.34 22.97 -0.78
N ALA A 247 13.67 23.64 -1.90
CA ALA A 247 13.30 23.20 -3.24
C ALA A 247 13.81 21.78 -3.52
N GLY A 248 12.93 20.90 -4.02
CA GLY A 248 13.26 19.51 -4.31
C GLY A 248 13.46 18.59 -3.10
N ARG A 249 13.52 19.13 -1.88
CA ARG A 249 13.69 18.35 -0.63
C ARG A 249 12.39 17.74 -0.15
N PHE A 250 11.29 18.43 -0.38
CA PHE A 250 9.95 17.88 -0.29
C PHE A 250 9.00 18.67 -1.20
N GLN A 251 7.91 18.01 -1.60
CA GLN A 251 6.80 18.62 -2.31
C GLN A 251 5.60 18.75 -1.38
N ILE A 252 4.77 19.77 -1.61
CA ILE A 252 3.51 19.94 -0.87
C ILE A 252 2.36 19.63 -1.83
N VAL A 253 1.45 18.77 -1.37
CA VAL A 253 0.20 18.43 -2.06
C VAL A 253 -0.96 18.94 -1.21
N SER A 254 -1.81 19.75 -1.82
CA SER A 254 -3.03 20.27 -1.21
C SER A 254 -4.14 19.22 -1.30
N MET A 255 -4.76 18.93 -0.17
CA MET A 255 -5.89 18.02 -0.03
C MET A 255 -7.08 18.81 0.50
N ASN A 256 -7.92 19.32 -0.40
CA ASN A 256 -9.10 20.09 0.00
C ASN A 256 -10.25 19.17 0.43
N MET A 257 -10.96 19.54 1.50
CA MET A 257 -12.02 18.73 2.10
C MET A 257 -13.43 19.29 1.88
N ASP A 258 -13.59 20.37 1.11
CA ASP A 258 -14.86 21.10 0.96
C ASP A 258 -15.58 20.77 -0.36
N ASP A 259 -15.14 19.72 -1.06
CA ASP A 259 -15.64 19.32 -2.38
C ASP A 259 -15.67 20.50 -3.39
N LEU A 260 -14.62 21.35 -3.36
CA LEU A 260 -14.51 22.48 -4.29
C LEU A 260 -14.39 21.99 -5.75
N PRO A 261 -14.99 22.70 -6.74
CA PRO A 261 -14.98 22.27 -8.14
C PRO A 261 -13.58 22.06 -8.75
N ASP A 262 -12.59 22.83 -8.30
CA ASP A 262 -11.20 22.76 -8.76
C ASP A 262 -10.23 22.28 -7.66
N ALA A 263 -10.75 21.59 -6.64
CA ALA A 263 -10.00 21.16 -5.46
C ALA A 263 -9.27 22.31 -4.71
N GLY A 264 -9.65 23.57 -4.94
CA GLY A 264 -8.99 24.74 -4.39
C GLY A 264 -7.76 25.23 -5.17
N GLU A 265 -7.55 24.74 -6.41
CA GLU A 265 -6.42 25.17 -7.24
C GLU A 265 -6.38 26.68 -7.44
N SER A 266 -7.50 27.33 -7.75
CA SER A 266 -7.57 28.78 -7.98
C SER A 266 -7.10 29.57 -6.75
N ILE A 267 -7.40 29.07 -5.55
CA ILE A 267 -6.95 29.68 -4.28
C ILE A 267 -5.42 29.55 -4.15
N LEU A 268 -4.86 28.38 -4.43
CA LEU A 268 -3.41 28.17 -4.40
C LEU A 268 -2.68 29.06 -5.41
N ARG A 269 -3.20 29.16 -6.64
CA ARG A 269 -2.63 30.03 -7.69
C ARG A 269 -2.71 31.50 -7.29
N GLY A 270 -3.81 31.95 -6.70
CA GLY A 270 -3.95 33.29 -6.14
C GLY A 270 -2.92 33.62 -5.05
N LEU A 271 -2.45 32.61 -4.31
CA LEU A 271 -1.36 32.74 -3.33
C LEU A 271 0.04 32.60 -3.96
N GLY A 272 0.15 32.41 -5.28
CA GLY A 272 1.42 32.18 -5.97
C GLY A 272 2.05 30.83 -5.64
N LEU A 273 1.22 29.80 -5.39
CA LEU A 273 1.67 28.44 -5.14
C LEU A 273 1.40 27.55 -6.36
N ASP A 274 2.35 26.66 -6.64
CA ASP A 274 2.37 25.69 -7.75
C ASP A 274 2.00 24.27 -7.30
N TRP A 275 1.49 24.11 -6.08
CA TRP A 275 1.16 22.80 -5.52
C TRP A 275 0.05 22.10 -6.32
N GLN A 276 0.09 20.76 -6.29
CA GLN A 276 -1.02 19.95 -6.80
C GLN A 276 -2.22 20.08 -5.85
N ALA A 277 -3.40 20.32 -6.41
CA ALA A 277 -4.67 20.39 -5.69
C ALA A 277 -5.48 19.12 -5.94
N LEU A 278 -5.71 18.32 -4.91
CA LEU A 278 -6.58 17.15 -5.01
C LEU A 278 -7.75 17.23 -4.02
N THR A 279 -8.85 16.60 -4.40
CA THR A 279 -10.07 16.51 -3.61
C THR A 279 -9.98 15.34 -2.62
N MET A 280 -10.35 15.59 -1.36
CA MET A 280 -10.59 14.57 -0.33
C MET A 280 -12.11 14.33 -0.25
N PRO A 281 -12.67 13.36 -1.01
CA PRO A 281 -14.11 13.20 -1.10
C PRO A 281 -14.69 12.81 0.26
N LYS A 282 -15.83 13.40 0.63
CA LYS A 282 -16.45 13.25 1.97
C LYS A 282 -15.64 13.88 3.10
N GLY A 283 -14.62 14.68 2.80
CA GLY A 283 -13.80 15.39 3.77
C GLY A 283 -13.29 14.50 4.91
N LYS A 284 -13.68 14.83 6.14
CA LYS A 284 -13.28 14.08 7.35
C LYS A 284 -13.85 12.67 7.40
N ASP A 285 -14.99 12.39 6.77
CA ASP A 285 -15.61 11.06 6.77
C ASP A 285 -14.97 10.11 5.74
N ASN A 286 -14.00 10.60 4.97
CA ASN A 286 -13.22 9.77 4.08
C ASN A 286 -12.48 8.66 4.85
N ALA A 287 -12.59 7.42 4.41
CA ALA A 287 -11.94 6.28 5.07
C ALA A 287 -10.41 6.40 5.11
N ILE A 288 -9.78 6.95 4.06
CA ILE A 288 -8.32 7.18 4.01
C ILE A 288 -7.95 8.27 5.01
N TYR A 289 -8.73 9.36 5.07
CA TYR A 289 -8.55 10.39 6.08
C TYR A 289 -8.63 9.82 7.51
N GLN A 290 -9.66 9.03 7.80
CA GLN A 290 -9.84 8.37 9.09
C GLN A 290 -8.75 7.36 9.41
N THR A 291 -8.14 6.74 8.40
CA THR A 291 -7.10 5.72 8.62
C THR A 291 -5.72 6.33 8.82
N TYR A 292 -5.33 7.30 8.00
CA TYR A 292 -3.96 7.82 7.98
C TYR A 292 -3.79 9.16 8.67
N ILE A 293 -4.84 9.98 8.73
CA ILE A 293 -4.75 11.35 9.22
C ILE A 293 -5.42 11.44 10.59
N LYS A 294 -6.77 11.30 10.64
CA LYS A 294 -7.61 11.30 11.86
C LYS A 294 -7.16 12.37 12.87
N ARG A 295 -7.13 13.63 12.45
CA ARG A 295 -6.69 14.79 13.24
C ARG A 295 -7.57 16.00 12.98
N ALA A 296 -7.45 17.04 13.80
CA ALA A 296 -8.05 18.33 13.49
C ALA A 296 -7.36 18.94 12.24
N THR A 297 -8.17 19.58 11.40
CA THR A 297 -7.71 20.36 10.25
C THR A 297 -7.58 21.84 10.59
N PRO A 298 -6.68 22.58 9.92
CA PRO A 298 -5.73 22.08 8.92
C PRO A 298 -4.61 21.19 9.49
N ASN A 299 -4.07 20.28 8.68
CA ASN A 299 -3.02 19.35 9.10
C ASN A 299 -2.03 19.04 7.97
N ILE A 300 -0.80 18.62 8.32
CA ILE A 300 0.18 18.10 7.36
C ILE A 300 0.58 16.69 7.80
N LEU A 301 0.34 15.71 6.94
CA LEU A 301 0.91 14.38 7.04
C LEU A 301 2.16 14.31 6.16
N LEU A 302 3.26 13.74 6.68
CA LEU A 302 4.49 13.55 5.90
C LEU A 302 4.58 12.11 5.42
N MET A 303 4.69 11.96 4.11
CA MET A 303 4.99 10.71 3.44
C MET A 303 6.47 10.70 3.05
N SER A 304 7.16 9.63 3.41
CA SER A 304 8.54 9.40 3.00
C SER A 304 8.63 9.22 1.47
N PRO A 305 9.82 9.37 0.89
CA PRO A 305 10.06 9.05 -0.52
C PRO A 305 9.72 7.61 -0.92
N THR A 306 9.63 6.69 0.05
CA THR A 306 9.24 5.29 -0.15
C THR A 306 7.73 5.06 -0.02
N GLY A 307 6.94 6.11 0.21
CA GLY A 307 5.48 6.03 0.28
C GLY A 307 4.91 5.75 1.67
N TYR A 308 5.74 5.73 2.72
CA TYR A 308 5.31 5.43 4.09
C TYR A 308 5.02 6.69 4.88
N VAL A 309 3.98 6.64 5.71
CA VAL A 309 3.65 7.69 6.67
C VAL A 309 3.85 7.18 8.09
N ALA A 310 4.32 8.07 8.97
CA ALA A 310 4.42 7.78 10.39
C ALA A 310 3.06 8.05 11.06
N LEU A 311 2.45 7.00 11.61
CA LEU A 311 1.14 7.08 12.25
C LEU A 311 1.28 7.12 13.76
N TYR A 312 0.43 7.95 14.36
CA TYR A 312 0.32 8.14 15.81
C TYR A 312 -1.09 7.75 16.27
N GLN A 313 -1.27 7.70 17.59
CA GLN A 313 -2.61 7.60 18.19
C GLN A 313 -3.57 8.66 17.63
N SER A 314 -4.86 8.31 17.63
CA SER A 314 -5.96 9.03 16.98
C SER A 314 -6.42 10.31 17.70
N THR A 315 -5.81 10.66 18.84
CA THR A 315 -6.28 11.72 19.75
C THR A 315 -5.29 12.89 19.89
N GLY A 316 -4.62 13.27 18.80
CA GLY A 316 -3.74 14.44 18.77
C GLY A 316 -4.47 15.73 18.35
N GLY A 317 -4.34 16.80 19.15
CA GLY A 317 -4.79 18.15 18.79
C GLY A 317 -3.99 18.78 17.64
N ARG A 318 -4.42 19.96 17.19
CA ARG A 318 -3.67 20.77 16.20
C ARG A 318 -2.29 21.09 16.76
N SER A 319 -1.25 21.01 15.92
CA SER A 319 0.08 21.45 16.35
C SER A 319 0.07 22.95 16.61
N SER A 320 0.54 23.38 17.78
CA SER A 320 0.73 24.80 18.12
C SER A 320 2.02 25.40 17.55
N ARG A 321 2.78 24.64 16.76
CA ARG A 321 4.05 25.11 16.16
C ARG A 321 3.77 26.00 14.95
N THR A 322 4.55 27.06 14.81
CA THR A 322 4.59 27.87 13.58
C THR A 322 5.05 27.02 12.39
N TYR A 323 4.67 27.42 11.18
CA TYR A 323 5.04 26.70 9.96
C TYR A 323 6.55 26.74 9.70
N GLU A 324 7.21 27.87 9.99
CA GLU A 324 8.68 27.95 9.99
C GLU A 324 9.35 26.84 10.82
N ARG A 325 8.97 26.69 12.10
CA ARG A 325 9.53 25.65 12.98
C ARG A 325 9.18 24.25 12.47
N ARG A 326 8.01 24.08 11.88
CA ARG A 326 7.59 22.81 11.27
C ARG A 326 8.46 22.46 10.06
N PHE A 327 8.74 23.41 9.18
CA PHE A 327 9.62 23.20 8.02
C PHE A 327 11.05 22.89 8.44
N GLN A 328 11.60 23.57 9.46
CA GLN A 328 12.91 23.22 10.01
C GLN A 328 12.95 21.75 10.49
N SER A 329 11.91 21.32 11.23
CA SER A 329 11.80 19.92 11.68
C SER A 329 11.65 18.93 10.53
N MET A 330 10.90 19.29 9.48
CA MET A 330 10.74 18.46 8.28
C MET A 330 12.07 18.30 7.54
N LEU A 331 12.81 19.39 7.35
CA LEU A 331 14.09 19.43 6.65
C LEU A 331 15.22 18.75 7.42
N ALA A 332 15.12 18.69 8.75
CA ALA A 332 16.04 17.95 9.60
C ALA A 332 15.85 16.42 9.49
N SER A 333 14.71 15.95 8.99
CA SER A 333 14.47 14.52 8.77
C SER A 333 15.49 13.93 7.80
N ALA A 334 15.96 12.72 8.10
CA ALA A 334 16.85 11.97 7.22
C ALA A 334 16.26 11.82 5.81
N TRP A 335 14.93 11.70 5.70
CA TRP A 335 14.23 11.51 4.43
C TRP A 335 14.20 12.77 3.55
N ALA A 336 14.34 13.95 4.15
CA ALA A 336 14.39 15.22 3.44
C ALA A 336 15.82 15.66 3.10
N ARG A 337 16.86 14.86 3.40
CA ARG A 337 18.24 15.17 3.01
C ARG A 337 18.38 15.13 1.49
N ALA A 338 19.07 16.13 0.93
CA ALA A 338 19.21 16.29 -0.52
C ALA A 338 19.81 15.04 -1.19
N GLY A 339 20.90 14.50 -0.65
CA GLY A 339 21.51 13.28 -1.19
C GLY A 339 20.59 12.04 -1.14
N TYR A 340 19.79 11.89 -0.08
CA TYR A 340 18.86 10.77 0.07
C TYR A 340 17.71 10.84 -0.94
N SER A 341 17.08 12.02 -1.09
CA SER A 341 16.02 12.22 -2.08
C SER A 341 16.57 12.09 -3.52
N SER A 342 17.76 12.65 -3.78
CA SER A 342 18.41 12.57 -5.09
C SER A 342 18.66 11.12 -5.55
N GLN A 343 19.15 10.26 -4.64
CA GLN A 343 19.33 8.83 -4.94
C GLN A 343 18.01 8.13 -5.28
N LEU A 344 16.96 8.34 -4.47
CA LEU A 344 15.66 7.70 -4.71
C LEU A 344 14.99 8.23 -5.97
N GLN A 345 15.10 9.52 -6.27
CA GLN A 345 14.64 10.10 -7.53
C GLN A 345 15.33 9.43 -8.73
N SER A 346 16.64 9.19 -8.65
CA SER A 346 17.41 8.50 -9.69
C SER A 346 16.93 7.05 -9.89
N ILE A 347 16.64 6.33 -8.79
CA ILE A 347 16.09 4.98 -8.84
C ILE A 347 14.70 4.96 -9.49
N PHE A 348 13.78 5.79 -9.01
CA PHE A 348 12.39 5.79 -9.49
C PHE A 348 12.19 6.40 -10.89
N SER A 349 13.19 7.13 -11.40
CA SER A 349 13.23 7.60 -12.79
C SER A 349 13.90 6.62 -13.74
N GLY A 350 14.54 5.57 -13.22
CA GLY A 350 15.27 4.60 -14.04
C GLY A 350 16.61 5.13 -14.56
N GLU A 351 17.12 6.27 -14.08
CA GLU A 351 18.43 6.80 -14.46
C GLU A 351 19.55 5.78 -14.25
N PHE A 352 19.46 5.00 -13.17
CA PHE A 352 20.45 3.98 -12.83
C PHE A 352 20.57 2.86 -13.88
N LEU A 353 19.60 2.72 -14.78
CA LEU A 353 19.64 1.75 -15.87
C LEU A 353 20.39 2.28 -17.10
N VAL A 354 20.43 3.60 -17.28
CA VAL A 354 21.08 4.26 -18.44
C VAL A 354 22.43 4.89 -18.10
N VAL A 355 22.78 4.93 -16.81
CA VAL A 355 24.04 5.48 -16.28
C VAL A 355 24.96 4.34 -15.85
N SER A 356 26.21 4.33 -16.32
CA SER A 356 27.22 3.41 -15.81
C SER A 356 27.91 3.99 -14.59
N PRO A 357 28.03 3.24 -13.47
CA PRO A 357 28.93 3.60 -12.39
C PRO A 357 30.40 3.33 -12.71
N GLN A 358 30.71 2.61 -13.81
CA GLN A 358 32.07 2.20 -14.16
C GLN A 358 32.48 2.68 -15.57
N GLY A 359 33.28 3.74 -15.60
CA GLY A 359 33.91 4.26 -16.82
C GLY A 359 33.00 5.14 -17.67
N ASP A 360 33.59 5.67 -18.74
CA ASP A 360 32.89 6.56 -19.66
C ASP A 360 31.82 5.80 -20.46
N PHE A 361 30.81 6.55 -20.91
CA PHE A 361 29.77 6.00 -21.76
C PHE A 361 30.37 5.54 -23.10
N ASP A 362 30.14 4.26 -23.40
CA ASP A 362 30.52 3.60 -24.65
C ASP A 362 29.24 3.26 -25.42
N PRO A 363 28.93 3.96 -26.53
CA PRO A 363 27.79 3.65 -27.38
C PRO A 363 27.76 2.22 -27.94
N THR A 364 28.93 1.58 -28.04
CA THR A 364 29.05 0.18 -28.49
C THR A 364 28.72 -0.82 -27.38
N ALA A 365 28.64 -0.37 -26.13
CA ALA A 365 28.32 -1.21 -24.98
C ALA A 365 27.60 -0.37 -23.90
N PRO A 366 26.38 0.11 -24.18
CA PRO A 366 25.61 0.92 -23.25
C PRO A 366 25.22 0.09 -22.01
N PRO A 367 24.99 0.71 -20.84
CA PRO A 367 24.71 0.00 -19.57
C PRO A 367 23.58 -1.03 -19.66
N GLU A 368 22.50 -0.70 -20.35
CA GLU A 368 21.33 -1.54 -20.57
C GLU A 368 21.68 -2.83 -21.31
N TYR A 369 22.61 -2.74 -22.28
CA TYR A 369 23.08 -3.89 -23.04
C TYR A 369 24.06 -4.72 -22.22
N LYS A 370 25.01 -4.08 -21.53
CA LYS A 370 25.97 -4.75 -20.63
C LYS A 370 25.29 -5.55 -19.53
N ALA A 371 24.14 -5.08 -19.03
CA ALA A 371 23.38 -5.76 -17.99
C ALA A 371 22.93 -7.18 -18.40
N LEU A 372 22.80 -7.46 -19.70
CA LEU A 372 22.41 -8.77 -20.22
C LEU A 372 23.48 -9.85 -20.02
N ALA A 373 24.76 -9.47 -19.90
CA ALA A 373 25.87 -10.41 -19.74
C ALA A 373 26.15 -10.84 -18.30
N SER A 374 25.27 -10.53 -17.34
CA SER A 374 25.47 -10.77 -15.91
C SER A 374 25.26 -12.22 -15.46
N GLY A 375 26.00 -13.13 -16.09
CA GLY A 375 26.17 -14.53 -15.66
C GLY A 375 27.56 -15.05 -16.00
N GLY A 376 28.53 -14.89 -15.08
CA GLY A 376 29.79 -15.66 -14.95
C GLY A 376 30.80 -15.75 -16.10
N ALA A 377 30.40 -15.61 -17.36
CA ALA A 377 31.24 -15.77 -18.53
C ALA A 377 30.60 -15.08 -19.73
N ALA A 378 31.03 -13.86 -20.07
CA ALA A 378 31.22 -13.42 -21.47
C ALA A 378 31.65 -11.95 -21.51
N LYS A 379 32.73 -11.67 -22.26
CA LYS A 379 32.87 -10.40 -22.96
C LYS A 379 31.70 -10.32 -23.94
N GLN A 380 30.63 -9.61 -23.58
CA GLN A 380 29.55 -9.35 -24.54
C GLN A 380 30.16 -8.63 -25.75
N ALA A 381 29.89 -9.13 -26.95
CA ALA A 381 30.38 -8.49 -28.16
C ALA A 381 29.81 -7.05 -28.22
N LYS A 382 30.68 -6.09 -28.52
CA LYS A 382 30.29 -4.70 -28.78
C LYS A 382 29.23 -4.67 -29.87
N LEU A 383 28.24 -3.80 -29.70
CA LEU A 383 27.23 -3.52 -30.72
C LEU A 383 27.93 -3.03 -32.00
N PRO A 384 27.62 -3.63 -33.16
CA PRO A 384 28.14 -3.12 -34.43
C PRO A 384 27.53 -1.75 -34.69
N ARG A 385 28.38 -0.78 -35.05
CA ARG A 385 27.96 0.58 -35.40
C ARG A 385 28.35 0.87 -36.84
N THR A 386 27.43 1.46 -37.59
CA THR A 386 27.60 1.81 -39.01
C THR A 386 27.18 3.26 -39.23
N ASP A 387 27.33 3.77 -40.46
CA ASP A 387 26.87 5.13 -40.80
C ASP A 387 25.34 5.29 -40.68
N ALA A 388 24.59 4.18 -40.57
CA ALA A 388 23.15 4.19 -40.30
C ALA A 388 22.82 4.30 -38.80
N SER A 389 23.81 4.16 -37.91
CA SER A 389 23.64 4.31 -36.46
C SER A 389 23.49 5.79 -36.07
N VAL A 390 22.89 6.04 -34.89
CA VAL A 390 22.81 7.40 -34.34
C VAL A 390 24.24 7.93 -34.09
N PRO A 391 24.63 9.13 -34.55
CA PRO A 391 25.99 9.65 -34.36
C PRO A 391 26.47 9.62 -32.89
N GLU A 392 27.75 9.26 -32.68
CA GLU A 392 28.33 9.09 -31.34
C GLU A 392 28.23 10.36 -30.49
N ASP A 393 28.48 11.52 -31.10
CA ASP A 393 28.42 12.84 -30.49
C ASP A 393 27.01 13.15 -29.95
N LYS A 394 25.96 12.78 -30.70
CA LYS A 394 24.57 12.90 -30.24
C LYS A 394 24.30 12.01 -29.04
N LEU A 395 24.77 10.75 -29.07
CA LEU A 395 24.58 9.82 -27.95
C LEU A 395 25.32 10.29 -26.69
N ARG A 396 26.54 10.81 -26.83
CA ARG A 396 27.31 11.41 -25.71
C ARG A 396 26.62 12.65 -25.16
N ALA A 397 26.15 13.56 -26.02
CA ALA A 397 25.43 14.76 -25.58
C ALA A 397 24.14 14.44 -24.82
N ILE A 398 23.40 13.41 -25.23
CA ILE A 398 22.25 12.90 -24.49
C ILE A 398 22.70 12.31 -23.14
N GLN A 399 23.75 11.49 -23.14
CA GLN A 399 24.25 10.85 -21.92
C GLN A 399 24.73 11.87 -20.89
N ASP A 400 25.39 12.95 -21.31
CA ASP A 400 25.91 14.01 -20.42
C ASP A 400 24.80 14.75 -19.66
N CYS A 401 23.54 14.61 -20.08
CA CYS A 401 22.40 15.12 -19.33
C CYS A 401 22.11 14.28 -18.07
N PHE A 402 22.59 13.03 -17.98
CA PHE A 402 22.41 12.16 -16.82
C PHE A 402 23.64 12.25 -15.91
N ILE A 403 23.46 12.91 -14.76
CA ILE A 403 24.57 13.26 -13.87
C ILE A 403 25.00 12.03 -13.06
N ASN A 404 26.27 11.64 -13.17
CA ASN A 404 26.83 10.52 -12.43
C ASN A 404 26.91 10.78 -10.92
N ALA A 405 26.77 9.72 -10.12
CA ALA A 405 27.15 9.77 -8.71
C ALA A 405 28.70 9.90 -8.60
N PRO A 406 29.23 10.67 -7.63
CA PRO A 406 28.51 11.32 -6.52
C PRO A 406 28.00 12.75 -6.84
N GLN A 407 28.36 13.34 -7.98
CA GLN A 407 27.98 14.73 -8.33
C GLN A 407 26.47 14.94 -8.32
N ARG A 408 25.70 13.91 -8.69
CA ARG A 408 24.23 13.89 -8.62
C ARG A 408 23.66 14.30 -7.26
N TYR A 409 24.37 14.04 -6.17
CA TYR A 409 23.91 14.29 -4.79
C TYR A 409 24.12 15.74 -4.33
N SER A 410 25.01 16.47 -4.98
CA SER A 410 25.29 17.89 -4.71
C SER A 410 24.70 18.82 -5.76
N THR A 411 24.21 18.28 -6.87
CA THR A 411 23.60 19.08 -7.95
C THR A 411 22.30 19.75 -7.45
N PRO A 412 22.14 21.07 -7.67
CA PRO A 412 20.90 21.78 -7.40
C PRO A 412 19.69 21.19 -8.12
N TYR A 413 18.53 21.27 -7.48
CA TYR A 413 17.28 20.65 -7.93
C TYR A 413 16.78 21.18 -9.29
N ASP A 414 16.88 22.49 -9.50
CA ASP A 414 16.53 23.15 -10.75
C ASP A 414 17.42 22.71 -11.91
N GLN A 415 18.72 22.52 -11.65
CA GLN A 415 19.66 22.00 -12.64
C GLN A 415 19.33 20.55 -13.04
N ILE A 416 18.94 19.71 -12.08
CA ILE A 416 18.48 18.33 -12.36
C ILE A 416 17.27 18.33 -13.30
N ILE A 417 16.28 19.18 -13.03
CA ILE A 417 15.11 19.32 -13.92
C ILE A 417 15.52 19.82 -15.30
N ALA A 418 16.40 20.82 -15.37
CA ALA A 418 16.90 21.36 -16.63
C ALA A 418 17.61 20.29 -17.46
N SER A 419 18.41 19.44 -16.83
CA SER A 419 19.07 18.31 -17.48
C SER A 419 18.08 17.31 -18.08
N TYR A 420 17.00 16.96 -17.37
CA TYR A 420 15.97 16.08 -17.94
C TYR A 420 15.25 16.71 -19.13
N LYS A 421 14.93 18.01 -19.06
CA LYS A 421 14.32 18.72 -20.20
C LYS A 421 15.24 18.70 -21.42
N LYS A 422 16.52 19.00 -21.22
CA LYS A 422 17.55 18.94 -22.25
C LYS A 422 17.69 17.53 -22.85
N ALA A 423 17.67 16.49 -22.02
CA ALA A 423 17.70 15.11 -22.48
C ALA A 423 16.50 14.76 -23.37
N ASP A 424 15.27 15.12 -22.98
CA ASP A 424 14.07 14.89 -23.80
C ASP A 424 14.14 15.65 -25.13
N GLU A 425 14.59 16.90 -25.14
CA GLU A 425 14.78 17.70 -26.36
C GLU A 425 15.81 17.06 -27.31
N LEU A 426 16.98 16.69 -26.80
CA LEU A 426 18.03 16.04 -27.61
C LEU A 426 17.58 14.69 -28.14
N CYS A 427 16.89 13.88 -27.33
CA CYS A 427 16.35 12.60 -27.77
C CYS A 427 15.30 12.77 -28.86
N LYS A 428 14.37 13.72 -28.71
CA LYS A 428 13.38 14.04 -29.76
C LYS A 428 14.05 14.41 -31.08
N ALA A 429 15.06 15.26 -31.03
CA ALA A 429 15.81 15.66 -32.21
C ALA A 429 16.56 14.48 -32.85
N ALA A 430 17.16 13.60 -32.04
CA ALA A 430 17.84 12.40 -32.55
C ALA A 430 16.88 11.39 -33.17
N ILE A 431 15.71 11.15 -32.56
CA ILE A 431 14.65 10.27 -33.10
C ILE A 431 14.14 10.79 -34.45
N ALA A 432 13.89 12.10 -34.56
CA ALA A 432 13.41 12.70 -35.80
C ALA A 432 14.47 12.67 -36.92
N ALA A 433 15.75 12.85 -36.58
CA ALA A 433 16.84 12.86 -37.55
C ALA A 433 17.25 11.46 -38.02
N HIS A 434 17.05 10.44 -37.19
CA HIS A 434 17.56 9.08 -37.41
C HIS A 434 16.49 7.99 -37.14
N PRO A 435 15.32 8.06 -37.80
CA PRO A 435 14.18 7.18 -37.49
C PRO A 435 14.45 5.69 -37.74
N GLU A 436 15.31 5.36 -38.70
CA GLU A 436 15.63 3.99 -39.12
C GLU A 436 16.93 3.45 -38.47
N ALA A 437 17.52 4.17 -37.51
CA ALA A 437 18.78 3.75 -36.92
C ALA A 437 18.61 2.46 -36.10
N PRO A 438 19.44 1.43 -36.31
CA PRO A 438 19.29 0.14 -35.63
C PRO A 438 19.56 0.21 -34.12
N ASP A 439 20.28 1.25 -33.67
CA ASP A 439 20.58 1.54 -32.27
C ASP A 439 19.70 2.67 -31.69
N LEU A 440 18.61 3.05 -32.37
CA LEU A 440 17.71 4.11 -31.90
C LEU A 440 17.10 3.82 -30.52
N TRP A 441 16.94 2.55 -30.16
CA TRP A 441 16.48 2.13 -28.84
C TRP A 441 17.34 2.70 -27.68
N ILE A 442 18.64 2.97 -27.91
CA ILE A 442 19.53 3.63 -26.94
C ILE A 442 18.99 5.02 -26.59
N VAL A 443 18.58 5.78 -27.60
CA VAL A 443 18.00 7.13 -27.46
C VAL A 443 16.64 7.06 -26.78
N ARG A 444 15.78 6.13 -27.20
CA ARG A 444 14.42 5.97 -26.66
C ARG A 444 14.43 5.62 -25.17
N ASN A 445 15.31 4.72 -24.75
CA ASN A 445 15.50 4.38 -23.34
C ASN A 445 15.87 5.60 -22.48
N ARG A 446 16.83 6.42 -22.95
CA ARG A 446 17.22 7.67 -22.27
C ARG A 446 16.07 8.68 -22.25
N ARG A 447 15.29 8.78 -23.33
CA ARG A 447 14.10 9.63 -23.37
C ARG A 447 13.05 9.21 -22.33
N ILE A 448 12.78 7.91 -22.21
CA ILE A 448 11.86 7.37 -21.19
C ILE A 448 12.36 7.74 -19.80
N SER A 449 13.64 7.50 -19.48
CA SER A 449 14.22 7.86 -18.17
C SER A 449 14.13 9.36 -17.89
N ALA A 450 14.40 10.22 -18.87
CA ALA A 450 14.29 11.67 -18.70
C ALA A 450 12.84 12.12 -18.41
N LEU A 451 11.86 11.58 -19.14
CA LEU A 451 10.44 11.88 -18.94
C LEU A 451 9.94 11.35 -17.58
N MET A 452 10.38 10.16 -17.17
CA MET A 452 10.12 9.62 -15.83
C MET A 452 10.77 10.48 -14.75
N GLY A 453 11.98 11.01 -15.00
CA GLY A 453 12.65 11.99 -14.16
C GLY A 453 11.82 13.25 -13.94
N LEU A 454 11.28 13.84 -15.01
CA LEU A 454 10.37 15.00 -14.94
C LEU A 454 9.10 14.68 -14.15
N TRP A 455 8.54 13.50 -14.33
CA TRP A 455 7.36 13.08 -13.57
C TRP A 455 7.67 12.94 -12.07
N LYS A 456 8.72 12.20 -11.69
CA LYS A 456 9.04 11.91 -10.27
C LYS A 456 9.59 13.10 -9.50
N THR A 457 10.30 13.99 -10.17
CA THR A 457 10.85 15.19 -9.54
C THR A 457 9.84 16.33 -9.56
N ALA A 458 9.40 16.75 -10.74
CA ALA A 458 8.56 17.93 -10.92
C ALA A 458 7.05 17.66 -10.88
N GLY A 459 6.61 16.41 -10.74
CA GLY A 459 5.18 16.06 -10.78
C GLY A 459 4.55 16.21 -12.17
N ASP A 460 5.37 16.21 -13.24
CA ASP A 460 4.88 16.42 -14.60
C ASP A 460 4.14 15.18 -15.14
N THR A 461 2.82 15.19 -14.97
CA THR A 461 1.95 14.13 -15.48
C THR A 461 1.90 14.01 -17.01
N LYS A 462 2.22 15.09 -17.75
CA LYS A 462 2.31 15.04 -19.21
C LYS A 462 3.57 14.29 -19.62
N ALA A 463 4.67 14.49 -18.90
CA ALA A 463 5.90 13.73 -19.09
C ALA A 463 5.66 12.22 -18.88
N PHE A 464 4.92 11.81 -17.85
CA PHE A 464 4.55 10.40 -17.66
C PHE A 464 3.74 9.83 -18.84
N THR A 465 2.72 10.56 -19.31
CA THR A 465 1.91 10.12 -20.45
C THR A 465 2.76 9.98 -21.73
N THR A 466 3.71 10.90 -21.91
CA THR A 466 4.66 10.87 -23.02
C THR A 466 5.65 9.70 -22.89
N ALA A 467 6.14 9.42 -21.68
CA ALA A 467 7.02 8.28 -21.39
C ALA A 467 6.32 6.96 -21.73
N LEU A 468 5.04 6.82 -21.37
CA LEU A 468 4.24 5.64 -21.70
C LEU A 468 4.08 5.46 -23.21
N ALA A 469 3.84 6.55 -23.96
CA ALA A 469 3.77 6.48 -25.42
C ALA A 469 5.12 6.08 -26.05
N GLU A 470 6.21 6.64 -25.53
CA GLU A 470 7.57 6.30 -25.97
C GLU A 470 7.93 4.85 -25.67
N ALA A 471 7.57 4.35 -24.49
CA ALA A 471 7.79 2.96 -24.08
C ALA A 471 7.04 1.98 -24.99
N LYS A 472 5.77 2.26 -25.30
CA LYS A 472 4.98 1.45 -26.25
C LYS A 472 5.63 1.43 -27.64
N SER A 473 6.00 2.60 -28.17
CA SER A 473 6.66 2.70 -29.46
C SER A 473 8.01 1.97 -29.48
N THR A 474 8.76 2.00 -28.38
CA THR A 474 10.00 1.25 -28.24
C THR A 474 9.75 -0.26 -28.28
N ILE A 475 8.76 -0.78 -27.57
CA ILE A 475 8.42 -2.22 -27.60
C ILE A 475 7.96 -2.64 -29.01
N GLU A 476 7.13 -1.84 -29.66
CA GLU A 476 6.63 -2.10 -31.02
C GLU A 476 7.76 -2.12 -32.07
N SER A 477 8.84 -1.38 -31.85
CA SER A 477 10.03 -1.39 -32.71
C SER A 477 10.87 -2.68 -32.62
N ASN A 478 10.51 -3.60 -31.72
CA ASN A 478 11.17 -4.88 -31.49
C ASN A 478 12.71 -4.76 -31.33
N PRO A 479 13.18 -4.01 -30.32
CA PRO A 479 14.61 -3.79 -30.11
C PRO A 479 15.30 -5.11 -29.72
N PRO A 480 16.64 -5.17 -29.74
CA PRO A 480 17.37 -6.36 -29.33
C PRO A 480 16.88 -6.91 -27.99
N GLN A 481 16.80 -8.24 -27.88
CA GLN A 481 16.22 -8.90 -26.71
C GLN A 481 16.88 -8.41 -25.42
N GLY A 482 16.05 -7.93 -24.48
CA GLY A 482 16.50 -7.46 -23.17
C GLY A 482 17.00 -6.01 -23.15
N THR A 483 17.10 -5.31 -24.28
CA THR A 483 17.36 -3.86 -24.29
C THR A 483 16.08 -3.03 -24.10
N ASP A 484 14.92 -3.67 -24.08
CA ASP A 484 13.60 -3.08 -23.81
C ASP A 484 13.21 -3.07 -22.33
N VAL A 485 14.13 -3.44 -21.41
CA VAL A 485 13.86 -3.51 -19.97
C VAL A 485 13.28 -2.20 -19.43
N ILE A 486 13.82 -1.05 -19.84
CA ILE A 486 13.30 0.27 -19.40
C ILE A 486 11.88 0.52 -19.93
N ALA A 487 11.58 0.09 -21.16
CA ALA A 487 10.26 0.28 -21.74
C ALA A 487 9.20 -0.68 -21.17
N ARG A 488 9.61 -1.83 -20.62
CA ARG A 488 8.73 -2.83 -20.00
C ARG A 488 8.40 -2.54 -18.53
N LEU A 489 9.29 -1.83 -17.83
CA LEU A 489 9.11 -1.38 -16.44
C LEU A 489 8.12 -0.21 -16.37
#